data_AF-A0A5B9QP76-F1
#
_entry.id   AF-A0A5B9QP76-F1
#
_cell.length_a   1.000
_cell.length_b   1.000
_cell.length_c   1.000
_cell.angle_alpha   90.00
_cell.angle_beta   90.00
_cell.angle_gamma   90.00
#
_symmetry.space_group_name_H-M   'P 1'
#
loop_
_entity.id
_entity.type
_entity.pdbx_description
1 polymer ?
#
loop_
_entity_poly.entity_id
_entity_poly.type
_entity_poly.pdbx_seq_one_letter_code
_entity_poly.pdbx_strand_id
1 'polypeptide(L)'
;MNDKSDEGKNTKSSQTPANPQIGEQLDALADLCFQKLNGDESELDRRSEPLLKSLLMSGYVRQHGQNITASIETRVKKKYREQAMHRGGALSSITEGLQQQFDHLVKWESQQPRQETPSKPANISSATDA
;
A
#
# COMPACT_ATOMS: atom_id res chain seq x y z
N MET A 1 -8.10 43.62 30.52
CA MET A 1 -6.79 42.98 30.78
C MET A 1 -7.04 41.49 30.87
N ASN A 2 -6.69 40.73 29.83
CA ASN A 2 -5.39 40.04 29.70
C ASN A 2 -5.29 38.90 30.71
N ASP A 3 -4.87 37.69 30.39
CA ASP A 3 -4.37 37.01 29.19
C ASP A 3 -4.05 35.60 29.74
N LYS A 4 -4.37 34.53 28.98
CA LYS A 4 -3.52 33.33 28.76
C LYS A 4 -2.95 32.54 29.97
N SER A 5 -2.72 31.23 29.93
CA SER A 5 -2.68 30.20 28.89
C SER A 5 -2.69 28.86 29.65
N ASP A 6 -3.54 27.91 29.27
CA ASP A 6 -3.24 26.89 28.25
C ASP A 6 -2.19 25.87 28.75
N GLU A 7 -2.71 24.82 29.40
CA GLU A 7 -1.98 23.57 29.66
C GLU A 7 -1.53 22.98 28.33
N GLY A 8 -0.23 23.14 28.05
CA GLY A 8 0.42 22.55 26.90
C GLY A 8 0.30 21.03 26.89
N LYS A 9 -0.68 20.53 26.12
CA LYS A 9 -0.73 19.16 25.63
C LYS A 9 0.47 18.94 24.71
N ASN A 10 1.58 18.46 25.26
CA ASN A 10 2.68 17.91 24.47
C ASN A 10 2.31 16.49 24.01
N THR A 11 1.42 16.40 23.02
CA THR A 11 1.25 15.16 22.25
C THR A 11 2.42 15.08 21.28
N LYS A 12 3.48 14.41 21.74
CA LYS A 12 4.60 13.95 20.91
C LYS A 12 4.03 13.00 19.86
N SER A 13 3.67 13.54 18.70
CA SER A 13 3.24 12.79 17.53
C SER A 13 4.32 11.77 17.21
N SER A 14 4.03 10.49 17.49
CA SER A 14 4.84 9.35 17.07
C SER A 14 4.80 9.28 15.55
N GLN A 15 5.66 10.07 14.91
CA GLN A 15 5.95 9.99 13.49
C GLN A 15 6.81 8.75 13.29
N THR A 16 6.16 7.60 13.18
CA THR A 16 6.77 6.36 12.72
C THR A 16 7.40 6.67 11.35
N PRO A 17 8.69 6.35 11.11
CA PRO A 17 9.29 6.57 9.80
C PRO A 17 8.46 5.76 8.79
N ALA A 18 7.78 6.46 7.90
CA ALA A 18 6.99 5.83 6.85
C ALA A 18 7.94 4.90 6.09
N ASN A 19 7.54 3.62 5.95
CA ASN A 19 8.32 2.66 5.18
C ASN A 19 8.48 3.25 3.76
N PRO A 20 9.70 3.52 3.26
CA PRO A 20 9.88 4.12 1.94
C PRO A 20 9.24 3.28 0.83
N GLN A 21 9.15 1.97 1.06
CA GLN A 21 8.47 0.98 0.23
C GLN A 21 6.93 1.08 0.25
N ILE A 22 6.32 1.96 1.06
CA ILE A 22 4.91 2.33 0.88
C ILE A 22 4.81 3.42 -0.18
N GLY A 23 5.71 4.40 -0.11
CA GLY A 23 5.72 5.54 -1.02
C GLY A 23 5.98 5.11 -2.46
N GLU A 24 7.01 4.30 -2.67
CA GLU A 24 7.42 3.81 -4.00
C GLU A 24 6.32 2.99 -4.68
N GLN A 25 5.65 2.12 -3.92
CA GLN A 25 4.58 1.26 -4.42
C GLN A 25 3.35 2.08 -4.83
N LEU A 26 2.99 3.09 -4.03
CA LEU A 26 1.91 4.00 -4.35
C LEU A 26 2.24 4.90 -5.55
N ASP A 27 3.50 5.32 -5.70
CA ASP A 27 3.94 6.08 -6.88
C ASP A 27 3.93 5.22 -8.14
N ALA A 28 4.37 3.97 -8.06
CA ALA A 28 4.29 3.02 -9.18
C ALA A 28 2.84 2.74 -9.59
N LEU A 29 1.93 2.57 -8.64
CA LEU A 29 0.49 2.42 -8.91
C LEU A 29 -0.09 3.70 -9.53
N ALA A 30 0.30 4.88 -9.06
CA ALA A 30 -0.12 6.15 -9.65
C ALA A 30 0.34 6.28 -11.11
N ASP A 31 1.56 5.86 -11.43
CA ASP A 31 2.09 5.90 -12.79
C ASP A 31 1.33 4.96 -13.72
N LEU A 32 1.00 3.75 -13.27
CA LEU A 32 0.21 2.80 -14.06
C LEU A 32 -1.24 3.28 -14.25
N CYS A 33 -1.86 3.86 -13.21
CA CYS A 33 -3.18 4.49 -13.34
C CYS A 33 -3.16 5.60 -14.39
N PHE A 34 -2.12 6.42 -14.40
CA PHE A 34 -1.95 7.47 -15.39
C PHE A 34 -1.72 6.93 -16.80
N GLN A 35 -0.93 5.87 -16.96
CA GLN A 35 -0.76 5.20 -18.25
C GLN A 35 -2.09 4.66 -18.80
N LYS A 36 -2.87 3.97 -17.96
CA LYS A 36 -4.21 3.49 -18.33
C LYS A 36 -5.16 4.63 -18.69
N LEU A 37 -5.12 5.74 -17.95
CA LEU A 37 -5.89 6.93 -18.28
C LEU A 37 -5.56 7.50 -19.68
N ASN A 38 -4.35 7.26 -20.20
CA ASN A 38 -3.92 7.72 -21.51
C ASN A 38 -4.09 6.67 -22.62
N GLY A 39 -4.75 5.55 -22.32
CA GLY A 39 -5.05 4.49 -23.30
C GLY A 39 -4.02 3.37 -23.36
N ASP A 40 -3.03 3.34 -22.46
CA ASP A 40 -2.16 2.18 -22.30
C ASP A 40 -2.73 1.22 -21.25
N GLU A 41 -3.65 0.36 -21.70
CA GLU A 41 -4.41 -0.54 -20.84
C GLU A 41 -3.62 -1.80 -20.43
N SER A 42 -2.53 -2.11 -21.13
CA SER A 42 -1.91 -3.44 -21.09
C SER A 42 -1.09 -3.72 -19.83
N GLU A 43 -0.62 -2.67 -19.16
CA GLU A 43 0.35 -2.79 -18.07
C GLU A 43 -0.27 -2.71 -16.67
N LEU A 44 -1.38 -1.99 -16.48
CA LEU A 44 -2.00 -1.86 -15.16
C LEU A 44 -2.45 -3.22 -14.63
N ASP A 45 -3.19 -3.98 -15.43
CA ASP A 45 -3.81 -5.23 -14.99
C ASP A 45 -2.75 -6.32 -14.72
N ARG A 46 -1.59 -6.25 -15.38
CA ARG A 46 -0.46 -7.17 -15.17
C ARG A 46 0.38 -6.82 -13.94
N ARG A 47 0.53 -5.53 -13.64
CA ARG A 47 1.48 -5.02 -12.64
C ARG A 47 0.81 -4.57 -11.35
N SER A 48 -0.51 -4.38 -11.33
CA SER A 48 -1.26 -3.96 -10.13
C SER A 48 -1.12 -4.99 -9.01
N GLU A 49 -1.42 -6.26 -9.27
CA GLU A 49 -1.44 -7.31 -8.25
C GLU A 49 -0.12 -7.44 -7.47
N PRO A 50 1.08 -7.56 -8.09
CA PRO A 50 2.34 -7.65 -7.34
C PRO A 50 2.65 -6.38 -6.53
N LEU A 51 2.27 -5.20 -7.03
CA LEU A 51 2.42 -3.93 -6.31
C LEU A 51 1.47 -3.86 -5.11
N LEU A 52 0.22 -4.28 -5.27
CA LEU A 52 -0.79 -4.34 -4.21
C LEU A 52 -0.40 -5.34 -3.11
N LYS A 53 0.13 -6.52 -3.48
CA LYS A 53 0.69 -7.48 -2.52
C LYS A 53 1.88 -6.89 -1.77
N SER A 54 2.80 -6.23 -2.46
CA SER A 54 3.95 -5.57 -1.82
C SER A 54 3.49 -4.49 -0.85
N LEU A 55 2.48 -3.70 -1.22
CA LEU A 55 1.88 -2.68 -0.37
C LEU A 55 1.23 -3.31 0.89
N LEU A 56 0.52 -4.43 0.75
CA LEU A 56 -0.03 -5.19 1.87
C LEU A 56 1.09 -5.67 2.82
N MET A 57 2.11 -6.32 2.26
CA MET A 57 3.26 -6.87 3.01
C MET A 57 4.09 -5.79 3.71
N SER A 58 4.15 -4.58 3.15
CA SER A 58 4.82 -3.42 3.77
C SER A 58 4.13 -2.90 5.03
N GLY A 59 2.93 -3.42 5.34
CA GLY A 59 2.14 -3.04 6.51
C GLY A 59 1.23 -1.83 6.29
N TYR A 60 0.95 -1.45 5.03
CA TYR A 60 0.11 -0.29 4.70
C TYR A 60 -1.22 -0.28 5.46
N VAL A 61 -1.91 -1.42 5.54
CA VAL A 61 -3.20 -1.56 6.23
C VAL A 61 -3.11 -1.13 7.70
N ARG A 62 -1.99 -1.45 8.37
CA ARG A 62 -1.79 -1.11 9.79
C ARG A 62 -1.50 0.38 10.01
N GLN A 63 -0.91 1.05 9.01
CA GLN A 63 -0.46 2.43 9.13
C GLN A 63 -1.49 3.44 8.59
N HIS A 64 -2.20 3.08 7.53
CA HIS A 64 -3.05 3.98 6.75
C HIS A 64 -4.49 3.45 6.57
N GLY A 65 -4.79 2.25 7.05
CA GLY A 65 -6.07 1.58 6.82
C GLY A 65 -6.16 0.90 5.45
N GLN A 66 -7.36 0.43 5.10
CA GLN A 66 -7.57 -0.35 3.87
C GLN A 66 -7.81 0.50 2.62
N ASN A 67 -8.04 1.81 2.75
CA ASN A 67 -8.33 2.68 1.62
C ASN A 67 -7.03 3.12 0.91
N ILE A 68 -6.82 2.66 -0.31
CA ILE A 68 -5.71 3.04 -1.19
C ILE A 68 -6.12 4.06 -2.24
N THR A 69 -7.42 4.17 -2.55
CA THR A 69 -7.98 5.08 -3.57
C THR A 69 -7.51 6.52 -3.37
N ALA A 70 -7.75 7.09 -2.19
CA ALA A 70 -7.41 8.49 -1.92
C ALA A 70 -5.90 8.77 -2.06
N SER A 71 -5.06 7.83 -1.61
CA SER A 71 -3.61 7.91 -1.69
C SER A 71 -3.12 7.89 -3.14
N ILE A 72 -3.67 7.00 -3.98
CA ILE A 72 -3.31 6.88 -5.39
C ILE A 72 -3.81 8.09 -6.17
N GLU A 73 -5.08 8.47 -6.01
CA GLU A 73 -5.64 9.64 -6.70
C GLU A 73 -4.87 10.93 -6.38
N THR A 74 -4.51 11.13 -5.11
CA THR A 74 -3.74 12.30 -4.69
C THR A 74 -2.38 12.33 -5.38
N ARG A 75 -1.71 11.17 -5.49
CA ARG A 75 -0.41 11.07 -6.18
C ARG A 75 -0.52 11.30 -7.68
N VAL A 76 -1.53 10.74 -8.33
CA VAL A 76 -1.81 10.99 -9.76
C VAL A 76 -2.05 12.47 -10.01
N LYS A 77 -2.93 13.11 -9.22
CA LYS A 77 -3.25 14.55 -9.34
C LYS A 77 -2.04 15.43 -9.01
N LYS A 78 -1.16 15.01 -8.10
CA LYS A 78 0.08 15.74 -7.76
C LYS A 78 1.12 15.65 -8.88
N LYS A 79 1.29 14.46 -9.50
CA LYS A 79 2.32 14.19 -10.51
C LYS A 79 1.90 14.62 -11.92
N TYR A 80 0.62 14.49 -12.25
CA TYR A 80 0.06 14.67 -13.60
C TYR A 80 -1.08 15.70 -13.64
N ARG A 81 -0.95 16.77 -12.85
CA ARG A 81 -1.99 17.74 -12.51
C ARG A 81 -2.94 18.12 -13.65
N GLU A 82 -2.41 18.60 -14.77
CA GLU A 82 -3.23 19.08 -15.89
C GLU A 82 -3.99 17.94 -16.60
N GLN A 83 -3.32 16.81 -16.80
CA GLN A 83 -3.87 15.67 -17.55
C GLN A 83 -4.89 14.86 -16.72
N ALA A 84 -4.69 14.80 -15.40
CA ALA A 84 -5.55 14.07 -14.49
C ALA A 84 -6.83 14.83 -14.09
N MET A 85 -6.78 16.17 -14.02
CA MET A 85 -7.91 17.00 -13.57
C MET A 85 -9.16 16.84 -14.46
N HIS A 86 -8.98 16.67 -15.77
CA HIS A 86 -10.10 16.49 -16.70
C HIS A 86 -10.61 15.05 -16.79
N ARG A 87 -9.93 14.10 -16.14
CA ARG A 87 -10.24 12.66 -16.19
C ARG A 87 -10.60 12.08 -14.83
N GLY A 88 -11.12 12.92 -13.92
CA GLY A 88 -11.44 12.53 -12.54
C GLY A 88 -12.35 11.29 -12.44
N GLY A 89 -13.44 11.22 -13.22
CA GLY A 89 -14.33 10.07 -13.19
C GLY A 89 -13.69 8.76 -13.66
N ALA A 90 -12.88 8.82 -14.72
CA ALA A 90 -12.13 7.65 -15.20
C ALA A 90 -11.06 7.22 -14.19
N LEU A 91 -10.37 8.20 -13.56
CA LEU A 91 -9.38 7.93 -12.53
C LEU A 91 -10.02 7.22 -11.33
N SER A 92 -11.16 7.73 -10.85
CA SER A 92 -11.88 7.12 -9.74
C SER A 92 -12.29 5.68 -10.06
N SER A 93 -12.86 5.42 -11.24
CA SER A 93 -13.23 4.07 -11.68
C SER A 93 -12.03 3.10 -11.73
N ILE A 94 -10.88 3.54 -12.25
CA ILE A 94 -9.65 2.74 -12.25
C ILE A 94 -9.20 2.42 -10.82
N THR A 95 -9.18 3.43 -9.95
CA THR A 95 -8.72 3.26 -8.57
C THR A 95 -9.70 2.46 -7.70
N GLU A 96 -11.00 2.49 -7.99
CA GLU A 96 -12.00 1.61 -7.38
C GLU A 96 -11.73 0.14 -7.73
N GLY A 97 -11.37 -0.15 -9.00
CA GLY A 97 -10.95 -1.49 -9.40
C GLY A 97 -9.70 -1.98 -8.66
N LEU A 98 -8.73 -1.09 -8.41
CA LEU A 98 -7.55 -1.41 -7.59
C LEU A 98 -7.91 -1.62 -6.12
N GLN A 99 -8.83 -0.80 -5.57
CA GLN A 99 -9.32 -0.95 -4.21
C GLN A 99 -9.98 -2.32 -4.01
N GLN A 100 -10.83 -2.75 -4.94
CA GLN A 100 -11.47 -4.07 -4.89
C GLN A 100 -10.44 -5.21 -4.92
N GLN A 101 -9.40 -5.10 -5.77
CA GLN A 101 -8.30 -6.07 -5.78
C GLN A 101 -7.57 -6.09 -4.45
N PHE A 102 -7.28 -4.93 -3.87
CA PHE A 102 -6.60 -4.82 -2.59
C PHE A 102 -7.42 -5.40 -1.44
N ASP A 103 -8.72 -5.09 -1.38
CA ASP A 103 -9.63 -5.63 -0.36
C ASP A 103 -9.72 -7.16 -0.44
N HIS A 104 -9.72 -7.71 -1.66
CA HIS A 104 -9.67 -9.15 -1.87
C HIS A 104 -8.36 -9.75 -1.33
N LEU A 105 -7.21 -9.13 -1.59
CA LEU A 105 -5.93 -9.57 -1.05
C LEU A 105 -5.89 -9.52 0.48
N VAL A 106 -6.37 -8.43 1.08
CA VAL A 106 -6.44 -8.31 2.55
C VAL A 106 -7.31 -9.41 3.15
N LYS A 107 -8.48 -9.67 2.55
CA LYS A 107 -9.39 -10.72 2.98
C LYS A 107 -8.74 -12.10 2.84
N TRP A 108 -8.09 -12.39 1.72
CA TRP A 108 -7.42 -13.67 1.48
C TRP A 108 -6.31 -13.93 2.51
N GLU A 109 -5.46 -12.92 2.78
CA GLU A 109 -4.39 -13.00 3.78
C GLU A 109 -4.95 -13.22 5.20
N SER A 110 -6.11 -12.63 5.52
CA SER A 110 -6.77 -12.83 6.82
C SER A 110 -7.36 -14.23 7.02
N GLN A 111 -7.63 -14.95 5.93
CA GLN A 111 -8.26 -16.28 5.93
C GLN A 111 -7.25 -17.42 5.88
N GLN A 112 -6.00 -17.14 5.54
CA GLN A 112 -4.91 -18.11 5.60
C GLN A 112 -4.41 -18.17 7.05
N PRO A 113 -4.68 -19.25 7.82
CA PRO A 113 -3.90 -19.49 9.03
C PRO A 113 -2.45 -19.57 8.56
N ARG A 114 -1.59 -18.68 9.06
CA ARG A 114 -0.16 -18.61 8.67
C ARG A 114 0.35 -20.03 8.58
N GLN A 115 0.63 -20.49 7.36
CA GLN A 115 1.40 -21.70 7.19
C GLN A 115 2.79 -21.34 7.67
N GLU A 116 3.01 -21.50 8.97
CA GLU A 116 4.35 -21.61 9.53
C GLU A 116 5.03 -22.69 8.71
N THR A 117 5.92 -22.27 7.81
CA THR A 117 6.78 -23.19 7.08
C THR A 117 7.38 -24.14 8.12
N PRO A 118 7.26 -25.48 7.97
CA PRO A 118 7.84 -26.39 8.94
C PRO A 118 9.32 -26.03 9.05
N SER A 119 9.71 -25.64 10.27
CA SER A 119 11.11 -25.32 10.59
C SER A 119 11.96 -26.44 10.01
N LYS A 120 12.83 -26.07 9.06
CA LYS A 120 13.76 -26.96 8.38
C LYS A 120 14.39 -27.86 9.44
N PRO A 121 14.20 -29.20 9.41
CA PRO A 121 14.79 -30.06 10.42
C PRO A 121 16.30 -29.87 10.34
N ALA A 122 16.89 -29.45 11.45
CA ALA A 122 18.33 -29.44 11.59
C ALA A 122 18.80 -30.88 11.33
N ASN A 123 19.66 -31.04 10.34
CA ASN A 123 20.36 -32.29 10.07
C ASN A 123 21.13 -32.71 11.34
N ILE A 124 20.51 -33.50 12.21
CA ILE A 124 21.23 -34.24 13.25
C ILE A 124 21.81 -35.49 12.59
N SER A 125 22.83 -35.29 11.77
CA SER A 125 23.83 -36.35 11.53
C SER A 125 24.65 -36.51 12.80
N SER A 126 24.09 -37.15 13.81
CA SER A 126 24.88 -37.70 14.93
C SER A 126 25.34 -39.10 14.53
N ALA A 127 26.40 -39.14 13.72
CA ALA A 127 27.32 -40.26 13.72
C ALA A 127 28.43 -39.92 14.72
N THR A 128 28.59 -40.68 15.80
CA THR A 128 29.90 -41.10 16.34
C THR A 128 29.68 -42.20 17.39
N ASP A 129 30.34 -43.31 17.10
CA ASP A 129 30.73 -44.51 17.83
C ASP A 129 31.13 -44.31 19.31
N ALA A 130 30.69 -45.21 20.19
CA ALA A 130 31.32 -45.54 21.48
C ALA A 130 30.82 -46.90 21.99
#